data_AF-A0A7S3L9R9-F1
#
_entry.id   AF-A0A7S3L9R9-F1
#
_cell.length_a   1.000
_cell.length_b   1.000
_cell.length_c   1.000
_cell.angle_alpha   90.00
_cell.angle_beta   90.00
_cell.angle_gamma   90.00
#
_symmetry.space_group_name_H-M   'P 1'
#
loop_
_entity.id
_entity.type
_entity.pdbx_description
1 polymer ?
#
loop_
_entity_poly.entity_id
_entity_poly.type
_entity_poly.pdbx_seq_one_letter_code
_entity_poly.pdbx_strand_id
1 'polypeptide(L)'
;MLLLGGAATVEALTGLDYRLGSFLIPWGVILYTASGGLQATFLASYIHTVIIYAILITMVFLVYIKIYSSDQIYQFLDATVSYSEEECQAIFSKDGTPETTFFSPGEYACGPVSGNESGSYLTMVSSDGLMF
;
A
#
# COMPACT_ATOMS: atom_id res chain seq x y z
N MET A 1 -3.91 -1.73 -15.01
CA MET A 1 -2.71 -2.60 -15.06
C MET A 1 -2.80 -3.76 -14.05
N LEU A 2 -3.87 -4.57 -14.06
CA LEU A 2 -4.03 -5.62 -13.04
C LEU A 2 -3.24 -6.90 -13.36
N LEU A 3 -3.11 -7.28 -14.63
CA LEU A 3 -2.33 -8.46 -15.01
C LEU A 3 -0.83 -8.28 -14.78
N LEU A 4 -0.26 -7.14 -15.16
CA LEU A 4 1.16 -6.85 -14.88
C LEU A 4 1.44 -6.75 -13.37
N GLY A 5 0.55 -6.10 -12.62
CA GLY A 5 0.68 -6.01 -11.16
C GLY A 5 0.62 -7.39 -10.51
N GLY A 6 -0.33 -8.24 -10.91
CA GLY A 6 -0.43 -9.62 -10.43
C GLY A 6 0.75 -10.50 -10.86
N ALA A 7 1.30 -10.30 -12.06
CA ALA A 7 2.48 -11.02 -12.51
C ALA A 7 3.74 -10.60 -11.73
N ALA A 8 3.89 -9.31 -11.43
CA ALA A 8 5.01 -8.79 -10.64
C ALA A 8 4.99 -9.32 -9.20
N THR A 9 3.81 -9.48 -8.57
CA THR A 9 3.73 -10.10 -7.25
C THR A 9 4.08 -11.59 -7.28
N VAL A 10 3.67 -12.32 -8.32
CA VAL A 10 4.07 -13.73 -8.50
C VAL A 10 5.57 -13.86 -8.75
N GLU A 11 6.16 -12.98 -9.56
CA GLU A 11 7.61 -12.91 -9.77
C GLU A 11 8.34 -12.68 -8.45
N ALA A 12 7.89 -11.72 -7.63
CA ALA A 12 8.49 -11.45 -6.33
C ALA A 12 8.39 -12.62 -5.33
N LEU A 13 7.29 -13.39 -5.38
CA LEU A 13 7.06 -14.51 -4.44
C LEU A 13 7.70 -15.83 -4.88
N THR A 14 7.82 -16.08 -6.19
CA THR A 14 8.20 -17.39 -6.74
C THR A 14 9.42 -17.36 -7.64
N GLY A 15 9.88 -16.17 -8.07
CA GLY A 15 10.93 -16.02 -9.07
C GLY A 15 10.49 -16.36 -10.51
N LEU A 16 9.19 -16.57 -10.76
CA LEU A 16 8.65 -16.80 -12.10
C LEU A 16 8.76 -15.53 -12.94
N ASP A 17 9.25 -15.65 -14.18
CA ASP A 17 9.30 -14.52 -15.12
C ASP A 17 7.90 -13.88 -15.33
N TYR A 18 7.83 -12.56 -15.20
CA TYR A 18 6.57 -11.82 -15.26
C TYR A 18 5.83 -11.97 -16.60
N ARG A 19 6.54 -12.20 -17.73
CA ARG A 19 5.92 -12.37 -19.05
C ARG A 19 5.19 -13.70 -19.11
N LEU A 20 5.81 -14.75 -18.56
CA LEU A 20 5.18 -16.06 -18.45
C LEU A 20 4.01 -16.04 -17.47
N GLY A 21 4.18 -15.39 -16.31
CA GLY A 21 3.11 -15.20 -15.33
C GLY A 21 1.89 -14.49 -15.93
N SER A 22 2.12 -13.40 -16.68
CA SER A 22 1.06 -12.64 -17.35
C SER A 22 0.28 -13.48 -18.38
N PHE A 23 0.94 -14.45 -19.03
CA PHE A 23 0.30 -15.37 -19.97
C PHE A 23 -0.49 -16.47 -19.27
N LEU A 24 0.00 -16.99 -18.14
CA LEU A 24 -0.62 -18.12 -17.42
C LEU A 24 -1.84 -17.72 -16.58
N ILE A 25 -1.86 -16.51 -16.00
CA ILE A 25 -2.97 -16.04 -15.14
C ILE A 25 -4.35 -16.13 -15.83
N PRO A 26 -4.52 -15.66 -17.09
CA PRO A 26 -5.81 -15.75 -17.79
C PRO A 26 -6.30 -17.18 -18.07
N TRP A 27 -5.41 -18.17 -18.14
CA TRP A 27 -5.82 -19.56 -18.39
C TRP A 27 -6.73 -20.11 -17.30
N GLY A 28 -6.50 -19.74 -16.04
CA GLY A 28 -7.38 -20.12 -14.94
C GLY A 28 -8.81 -19.61 -15.15
N VAL A 29 -8.94 -18.37 -15.65
CA VAL A 29 -10.24 -17.75 -15.96
C VAL A 29 -10.95 -18.45 -17.12
N ILE A 30 -10.20 -18.77 -18.18
CA ILE A 30 -10.73 -19.46 -19.35
C ILE A 30 -11.29 -20.83 -18.95
N LEU A 31 -10.57 -21.60 -18.13
CA LEU A 31 -10.97 -22.95 -17.74
C LEU A 31 -12.29 -22.97 -16.96
N TYR A 32 -12.43 -22.16 -15.90
CA TYR A 32 -13.67 -22.17 -15.11
C TYR A 32 -14.85 -21.58 -15.88
N THR A 33 -14.60 -20.61 -16.77
CA THR A 33 -15.65 -20.00 -17.60
C THR A 33 -16.13 -20.98 -18.66
N ALA A 34 -15.21 -21.72 -19.30
CA ALA A 34 -15.54 -22.70 -20.32
C ALA A 34 -16.34 -23.89 -19.74
N SER A 35 -16.03 -24.35 -18.53
CA SER A 35 -16.73 -25.49 -17.92
C SER A 35 -18.09 -25.14 -17.32
N GLY A 36 -18.28 -23.91 -16.82
CA GLY A 36 -19.45 -23.57 -15.99
C GLY A 36 -20.22 -22.31 -16.38
N GLY A 37 -19.80 -21.60 -17.43
CA GLY A 37 -20.50 -20.43 -17.96
C GLY A 37 -20.68 -19.31 -16.92
N LEU A 38 -21.80 -18.59 -17.03
CA LEU A 38 -22.11 -17.42 -16.17
C LEU A 38 -22.22 -17.76 -14.68
N GLN A 39 -22.73 -18.94 -14.34
CA GLN A 39 -22.89 -19.36 -12.94
C GLN A 39 -21.53 -19.58 -12.27
N ALA A 40 -20.57 -20.20 -12.95
CA ALA A 40 -19.22 -20.36 -12.43
C ALA A 40 -18.51 -19.02 -12.26
N THR A 41 -18.72 -18.07 -13.17
CA THR A 41 -18.15 -16.73 -13.05
C THR A 41 -18.71 -15.97 -11.84
N PHE A 42 -20.01 -16.08 -11.56
CA PHE A 42 -20.57 -15.47 -10.35
C PHE A 42 -20.00 -16.07 -9.06
N LEU A 43 -19.88 -17.40 -9.00
CA LEU A 43 -19.27 -18.07 -7.85
C LEU A 43 -17.79 -17.69 -7.69
N ALA A 44 -17.04 -17.64 -8.79
CA ALA A 44 -15.64 -17.22 -8.78
C ALA A 44 -15.48 -15.79 -8.25
N SER A 45 -16.34 -14.86 -8.69
CA SER A 45 -16.35 -13.47 -8.19
C SER A 45 -16.67 -13.41 -6.69
N TYR A 46 -17.59 -14.22 -6.19
CA TYR A 46 -17.90 -14.29 -4.76
C TYR A 46 -16.73 -14.83 -3.93
N ILE A 47 -16.10 -15.93 -4.39
CA ILE A 47 -14.93 -16.50 -3.70
C ILE A 47 -13.76 -15.52 -3.72
N HIS A 48 -13.52 -14.86 -4.85
CA HIS A 48 -12.45 -13.88 -5.00
C HIS A 48 -12.59 -12.73 -3.98
N THR A 49 -13.78 -12.15 -3.84
CA THR A 49 -13.99 -11.06 -2.87
C THR A 49 -13.86 -11.55 -1.43
N VAL A 50 -14.38 -12.74 -1.11
CA VAL A 50 -14.23 -13.34 0.24
C VAL A 50 -12.75 -13.51 0.61
N ILE A 51 -11.92 -14.01 -0.31
CA ILE A 51 -10.47 -14.17 -0.07
C ILE A 51 -9.81 -12.82 0.16
N ILE A 52 -10.12 -11.81 -0.66
CA ILE A 52 -9.58 -10.46 -0.47
C ILE A 52 -9.94 -9.91 0.91
N TYR A 53 -11.20 -10.03 1.32
CA TYR A 53 -11.63 -9.57 2.65
C TYR A 53 -10.89 -10.30 3.78
N ALA A 54 -10.72 -11.62 3.67
CA ALA A 54 -9.98 -12.39 4.68
C ALA A 54 -8.52 -11.89 4.82
N ILE A 55 -7.85 -11.63 3.70
CA ILE A 55 -6.47 -11.09 3.70
C ILE A 55 -6.44 -9.68 4.30
N LEU A 56 -7.37 -8.80 3.91
CA LEU A 56 -7.43 -7.43 4.44
C LEU A 56 -7.67 -7.40 5.95
N ILE A 57 -8.63 -8.18 6.45
CA ILE A 57 -8.90 -8.28 7.89
C ILE A 57 -7.66 -8.79 8.62
N THR A 58 -6.98 -9.79 8.06
CA THR A 58 -5.74 -10.32 8.65
C THR A 58 -4.63 -9.27 8.68
N MET A 59 -4.43 -8.51 7.60
CA MET A 59 -3.44 -7.44 7.57
C MET A 59 -3.76 -6.34 8.58
N VAL A 60 -5.00 -5.87 8.64
CA VAL A 60 -5.44 -4.86 9.61
C VAL A 60 -5.22 -5.38 11.04
N PHE A 61 -5.61 -6.63 11.33
CA PHE A 61 -5.38 -7.25 12.63
C PHE A 61 -3.90 -7.34 12.97
N LEU A 62 -3.04 -7.76 12.03
CA LEU A 62 -1.60 -7.85 12.26
C LEU A 62 -1.00 -6.48 12.57
N VAL A 63 -1.37 -5.45 11.81
CA VAL A 63 -0.81 -4.10 11.98
C VAL A 63 -1.28 -3.47 13.29
N TYR A 64 -2.59 -3.42 13.55
CA TYR A 64 -3.17 -2.62 14.64
C TYR A 64 -3.31 -3.33 15.99
N ILE A 65 -3.22 -4.67 16.01
CA ILE A 65 -3.38 -5.45 17.25
C ILE A 65 -2.09 -6.18 17.61
N LYS A 66 -1.42 -6.79 16.62
CA LYS A 66 -0.25 -7.65 16.90
C LYS A 66 1.08 -6.89 16.93
N ILE A 67 1.31 -6.02 15.95
CA ILE A 67 2.62 -5.40 15.72
C ILE A 67 2.69 -4.00 16.33
N TYR A 68 1.71 -3.15 16.03
CA TYR A 68 1.64 -1.77 16.49
C TYR A 68 0.28 -1.48 17.12
N SER A 69 0.24 -0.69 18.19
CA SER A 69 -1.02 -0.11 18.67
C SER A 69 -1.40 1.10 17.83
N SER A 70 -2.70 1.42 17.73
CA SER A 70 -3.17 2.68 17.18
C SER A 70 -2.41 3.86 17.79
N ASP A 71 -2.25 3.91 19.11
CA ASP A 71 -1.53 5.01 19.80
C ASP A 71 -0.07 5.14 19.33
N GLN A 72 0.61 4.03 19.09
CA GLN A 72 2.00 4.05 18.60
C GLN A 72 2.07 4.58 17.16
N ILE A 73 1.11 4.19 16.31
CA ILE A 73 1.02 4.69 14.94
C ILE A 73 0.78 6.21 14.97
N TYR A 74 -0.10 6.70 15.84
CA TYR A 74 -0.32 8.14 16.05
C TYR A 74 0.96 8.86 16.49
N GLN A 75 1.72 8.29 17.43
CA GLN A 75 2.99 8.87 17.87
C GLN A 75 4.04 8.94 16.75
N PHE A 76 4.11 7.92 15.88
CA PHE A 76 5.03 7.95 14.73
C PHE A 76 4.64 8.99 13.69
N LEU A 77 3.33 9.18 13.46
CA LEU A 77 2.83 10.23 12.57
C LEU A 77 3.15 11.62 13.13
N ASP A 78 2.92 11.84 14.43
CA ASP A 78 3.23 13.10 15.11
C ASP A 78 4.74 13.42 15.09
N ALA A 79 5.58 12.42 15.34
CA ALA A 79 7.03 12.57 15.21
C ALA A 79 7.45 12.99 13.80
N THR A 80 6.80 12.43 12.76
CA THR A 80 7.11 12.74 11.36
C THR A 80 6.76 14.18 10.98
N VAL A 81 5.70 14.75 11.57
CA VAL A 81 5.33 16.16 11.41
C VAL A 81 6.39 17.09 11.99
N SER A 82 7.03 16.68 13.10
CA SER A 82 8.01 17.49 13.81
C SER A 82 9.41 17.49 13.19
N TYR A 83 9.69 16.64 12.20
CA TYR A 83 11.02 16.57 11.59
C TYR A 83 11.34 17.80 10.74
N SER A 84 12.58 18.26 10.90
CA SER A 84 13.19 19.29 10.05
C SER A 84 13.71 18.70 8.73
N GLU A 85 13.88 19.54 7.70
CA GLU A 85 14.38 19.09 6.39
C GLU A 85 15.76 18.40 6.48
N GLU A 86 16.62 18.83 7.40
CA GLU A 86 17.95 18.22 7.60
C GLU A 86 17.83 16.80 8.18
N GLU A 87 16.92 16.59 9.12
CA GLU A 87 16.62 15.26 9.67
C GLU A 87 15.99 14.35 8.62
N CYS A 88 15.10 14.89 7.79
CA CYS A 88 14.52 14.17 6.65
C CYS A 88 15.62 13.71 5.69
N GLN A 89 16.58 14.58 5.37
CA GLN A 89 17.70 14.23 4.49
C GLN A 89 18.55 13.10 5.06
N ALA A 90 18.76 13.08 6.38
CA ALA A 90 19.46 11.99 7.06
C ALA A 90 18.66 10.68 7.06
N ILE A 91 17.33 10.72 7.29
CA ILE A 91 16.45 9.54 7.29
C ILE A 91 16.40 8.90 5.90
N PHE A 92 16.22 9.70 4.85
CA PHE A 92 16.13 9.24 3.46
C PHE A 92 17.51 9.27 2.79
N SER A 93 18.48 8.61 3.41
CA SER A 93 19.84 8.45 2.86
C SER A 93 20.28 6.99 2.93
N LYS A 94 21.33 6.63 2.20
CA LYS A 94 21.87 5.26 2.21
C LYS A 94 22.74 4.99 3.43
N ASP A 95 23.46 6.00 3.91
CA ASP A 95 24.46 5.88 4.98
C ASP A 95 24.14 6.72 6.22
N GLY A 96 22.95 7.31 6.31
CA GLY A 96 22.55 8.19 7.42
C GLY A 96 23.12 9.61 7.32
N THR A 97 23.70 9.98 6.18
CA THR A 97 24.37 11.27 5.96
C THR A 97 23.63 12.11 4.90
N PRO A 98 23.54 13.45 5.07
CA PRO A 98 22.88 14.32 4.10
C PRO A 98 23.49 14.27 2.69
N GLU A 99 24.77 13.90 2.57
CA GLU A 99 25.48 13.84 1.29
C GLU A 99 25.03 12.69 0.38
N THR A 100 24.44 11.63 0.96
CA THR A 100 23.91 10.46 0.23
C THR A 100 22.38 10.42 0.21
N THR A 101 21.74 11.57 0.48
CA THR A 101 20.28 11.67 0.54
C THR A 101 19.64 11.51 -0.83
N PHE A 102 18.49 10.83 -0.85
CA PHE A 102 17.56 10.78 -1.98
C PHE A 102 16.26 11.53 -1.67
N PHE A 103 16.24 12.30 -0.58
CA PHE A 103 15.11 13.14 -0.20
C PHE A 103 14.88 14.26 -1.21
N SER A 104 13.61 14.44 -1.59
CA SER A 104 13.13 15.55 -2.41
C SER A 104 11.92 16.18 -1.72
N PRO A 105 11.94 17.51 -1.44
CA PRO A 105 10.82 18.18 -0.79
C PRO A 105 9.49 17.94 -1.54
N GLY A 106 8.49 17.43 -0.83
CA GLY A 106 7.15 17.14 -1.38
C GLY A 106 6.96 15.77 -2.04
N GLU A 107 8.02 14.97 -2.25
CA GLU A 107 7.88 13.59 -2.73
C GLU A 107 7.83 12.55 -1.61
N TYR A 108 8.40 12.89 -0.44
CA TYR A 108 8.48 12.02 0.72
C TYR A 108 7.65 12.59 1.88
N ALA A 109 7.06 11.69 2.68
CA ALA A 109 6.34 12.07 3.89
C ALA A 109 7.36 12.47 4.97
N CYS A 110 7.66 13.77 5.05
CA CYS A 110 8.51 14.34 6.08
C CYS A 110 8.18 15.81 6.35
N GLY A 111 8.09 16.17 7.63
CA GLY A 111 7.67 17.49 8.05
C GLY A 111 6.14 17.70 7.99
N PRO A 112 5.67 18.92 8.23
CA PRO A 112 4.25 19.24 8.29
C PRO A 112 3.61 19.31 6.89
N VAL A 113 2.39 18.79 6.79
CA VAL A 113 1.58 18.86 5.56
C VAL A 113 0.81 20.18 5.51
N SER A 114 1.03 20.98 4.47
CA SER A 114 0.29 22.24 4.25
C SER A 114 -1.21 21.98 4.10
N GLY A 115 -2.05 22.73 4.82
CA GLY A 115 -3.52 22.61 4.75
C GLY A 115 -4.13 21.61 5.74
N ASN A 116 -3.31 20.88 6.51
CA ASN A 116 -3.80 19.97 7.53
C ASN A 116 -3.68 20.57 8.95
N GLU A 117 -4.61 20.22 9.83
CA GLU A 117 -4.56 20.63 11.24
C GLU A 117 -3.27 20.15 11.89
N SER A 118 -2.55 21.07 12.53
CA SER A 118 -1.22 20.85 13.10
C SER A 118 -0.19 20.25 12.14
N GLY A 119 -0.37 20.39 10.81
CA GLY A 119 0.49 19.76 9.81
C GLY A 119 0.36 18.23 9.74
N SER A 120 -0.67 17.66 10.37
CA SER A 120 -0.88 16.22 10.52
C SER A 120 -1.08 15.51 9.18
N TYR A 121 -0.69 14.23 9.12
CA TYR A 121 -1.00 13.35 7.98
C TYR A 121 -2.44 12.81 8.01
N LEU A 122 -3.22 13.16 9.03
CA LEU A 122 -4.62 12.76 9.15
C LEU A 122 -5.51 13.74 8.38
N THR A 123 -5.83 13.39 7.14
CA THR A 123 -6.63 14.21 6.22
C THR A 123 -8.08 14.45 6.66
N MET A 124 -8.57 13.75 7.69
CA MET A 124 -9.91 13.94 8.25
C MET A 124 -10.11 15.30 8.92
N VAL A 125 -9.02 16.03 9.21
CA VAL A 125 -9.02 17.40 9.77
C VAL A 125 -8.22 18.35 8.87
N SER A 126 -8.32 18.20 7.56
CA SER A 126 -7.72 19.13 6.61
C SER A 126 -8.70 20.21 6.19
N SER A 127 -8.19 21.41 5.86
CA SER A 127 -8.99 22.48 5.26
C SER A 127 -9.63 22.02 3.94
N ASP A 128 -8.90 21.19 3.18
CA ASP A 128 -9.39 20.62 1.92
C ASP A 128 -10.44 19.53 2.13
N GLY A 129 -10.46 18.84 3.28
CA GLY A 129 -11.48 17.86 3.65
C GLY A 129 -12.85 18.47 3.95
N LEU A 130 -12.89 19.79 4.20
CA LEU A 130 -14.11 20.61 4.30
C LEU A 130 -14.46 21.31 2.98
N MET A 131 -13.58 21.29 1.97
CA MET A 131 -13.89 21.71 0.60
C MET A 131 -14.67 20.59 -0.09
N PHE A 132 -15.98 20.54 0.19
CA PHE A 132 -16.97 19.97 -0.73
C PHE A 132 -17.57 21.09 -1.58
#